data_AF-A0A1Q5A635-F1
#
_entry.id   AF-A0A1Q5A635-F1
#
_cell.length_a   1.000
_cell.length_b   1.000
_cell.length_c   1.000
_cell.angle_alpha   90.00
_cell.angle_beta   90.00
_cell.angle_gamma   90.00
#
_symmetry.space_group_name_H-M   'P 1'
#
loop_
_entity.id
_entity.type
_entity.pdbx_description
1 polymer ?
#
loop_
_entity_poly.entity_id
_entity_poly.type
_entity_poly.pdbx_seq_one_letter_code
_entity_poly.pdbx_strand_id
1 'polypeptide(L)'
;MKTAEQKAADDNLANAIRAVDEAYYGPDPKIITDYLVVACYNGWDDEGNPETAYSLIFPDGSIPSHRGLGLAQYAKTKLEYNLLGDADD
;
A
#
# COMPACT_ATOMS: atom_id res chain seq x y z
N MET A 1 9.90 12.71 -16.16
CA MET A 1 10.24 11.42 -16.81
C MET A 1 11.09 10.64 -15.81
N LYS A 2 10.76 9.36 -15.56
CA LYS A 2 11.47 8.53 -14.58
C LYS A 2 12.86 8.12 -15.07
N THR A 3 13.80 7.98 -14.13
CA THR A 3 15.10 7.34 -14.40
C THR A 3 14.94 5.83 -14.61
N ALA A 4 16.01 5.18 -15.10
CA ALA A 4 16.04 3.73 -15.22
C ALA A 4 15.95 3.05 -13.85
N GLU A 5 16.62 3.58 -12.83
CA GLU A 5 16.53 3.03 -11.47
C GLU A 5 15.13 3.16 -10.90
N GLN A 6 14.43 4.28 -11.14
CA GLN A 6 13.06 4.48 -10.67
C GLN A 6 12.09 3.46 -11.28
N LYS A 7 12.18 3.20 -12.58
CA LYS A 7 11.36 2.17 -13.24
C LYS A 7 11.65 0.77 -12.69
N ALA A 8 12.93 0.44 -12.52
CA ALA A 8 13.32 -0.84 -11.95
C ALA A 8 12.81 -1.00 -10.50
N ALA A 9 12.80 0.07 -9.72
CA ALA A 9 12.24 0.07 -8.37
C ALA A 9 10.72 -0.17 -8.38
N ASP A 10 9.99 0.48 -9.29
CA ASP A 10 8.54 0.28 -9.45
C ASP A 10 8.20 -1.16 -9.86
N ASP A 11 8.95 -1.73 -10.81
CA ASP A 11 8.77 -3.12 -11.26
C ASP A 11 9.04 -4.11 -10.12
N ASN A 12 10.11 -3.88 -9.35
CA ASN A 12 10.46 -4.70 -8.19
C ASN A 12 9.37 -4.64 -7.11
N LEU A 13 8.84 -3.45 -6.82
CA LEU A 13 7.76 -3.27 -5.86
C LEU A 13 6.48 -3.99 -6.33
N ALA A 14 6.10 -3.81 -7.60
CA ALA A 14 4.92 -4.47 -8.16
C ALA A 14 5.04 -6.00 -8.10
N ASN A 15 6.23 -6.56 -8.36
CA ASN A 15 6.48 -7.99 -8.24
C ASN A 15 6.45 -8.48 -6.78
N ALA A 16 6.97 -7.69 -5.85
CA ALA A 16 6.91 -8.02 -4.41
C ALA A 16 5.46 -8.06 -3.90
N ILE A 17 4.62 -7.11 -4.31
CA ILE A 17 3.19 -7.10 -3.95
C ILE A 17 2.50 -8.36 -4.47
N ARG A 18 2.74 -8.76 -5.73
CA ARG A 18 2.18 -9.99 -6.30
C ARG A 18 2.62 -11.24 -5.54
N ALA A 19 3.91 -11.35 -5.22
CA ALA A 19 4.45 -12.49 -4.49
C ALA A 19 3.85 -12.60 -3.08
N VAL A 20 3.63 -11.47 -2.41
CA VAL A 20 2.94 -11.46 -1.10
C VAL A 20 1.48 -11.87 -1.25
N ASP A 21 0.74 -11.31 -2.21
CA ASP A 21 -0.66 -11.68 -2.44
C ASP A 21 -0.83 -13.18 -2.70
N GLU A 22 0.01 -13.76 -3.57
CA GLU A 22 0.02 -15.19 -3.87
C GLU A 22 0.33 -16.05 -2.63
N ALA A 23 1.26 -15.61 -1.78
CA ALA A 23 1.61 -16.33 -0.56
C ALA A 23 0.47 -16.39 0.46
N TYR A 24 -0.40 -15.37 0.52
CA TYR A 24 -1.51 -15.31 1.47
C TYR A 24 -2.84 -15.85 0.91
N TYR A 25 -3.08 -15.69 -0.39
CA TYR A 25 -4.38 -15.98 -1.01
C TYR A 25 -4.34 -17.04 -2.10
N GLY A 26 -3.17 -17.61 -2.39
CA GLY A 26 -2.99 -18.64 -3.41
C GLY A 26 -2.91 -18.11 -4.85
N PRO A 27 -2.65 -19.00 -5.83
CA PRO A 27 -2.30 -18.64 -7.21
C PRO A 27 -3.51 -18.24 -8.09
N ASP A 28 -4.53 -17.58 -7.52
CA ASP A 28 -5.68 -17.14 -8.28
C ASP A 28 -5.26 -16.12 -9.37
N PRO A 29 -5.76 -16.24 -10.61
CA PRO A 29 -5.45 -15.29 -11.68
C PRO A 29 -6.16 -13.94 -11.43
N LYS A 30 -5.56 -13.12 -10.58
CA LYS A 30 -5.99 -11.76 -10.26
C LYS A 30 -5.10 -10.77 -10.98
N ILE A 31 -5.70 -9.69 -11.48
CA ILE A 31 -4.98 -8.57 -12.08
C ILE A 31 -4.97 -7.43 -11.06
N ILE A 32 -3.77 -7.04 -10.62
CA ILE A 32 -3.59 -5.81 -9.82
C ILE A 32 -3.76 -4.63 -10.75
N THR A 33 -4.81 -3.83 -10.56
CA THR A 33 -5.07 -2.61 -11.34
C THR A 33 -4.48 -1.37 -10.68
N ASP A 34 -4.53 -1.30 -9.35
CA ASP A 34 -4.00 -0.20 -8.53
C ASP A 34 -3.52 -0.77 -7.19
N TYR A 35 -2.59 -0.06 -6.53
CA TYR A 35 -2.19 -0.32 -5.15
C TYR A 35 -1.88 0.98 -4.40
N LEU A 36 -1.90 0.91 -3.07
CA LEU A 36 -1.38 1.96 -2.19
C LEU A 36 -0.54 1.28 -1.12
N VAL A 37 0.75 1.61 -1.06
CA VAL A 37 1.63 1.21 0.03
C VAL A 37 1.80 2.40 0.98
N VAL A 38 1.55 2.16 2.26
CA VAL A 38 1.80 3.13 3.33
C VAL A 38 3.01 2.64 4.12
N ALA A 39 4.11 3.38 4.05
CA ALA A 39 5.29 3.12 4.87
C ALA A 39 5.31 4.12 6.03
N CYS A 40 5.41 3.61 7.26
CA CYS A 40 5.58 4.42 8.46
C CYS A 40 7.01 4.24 8.97
N TYR A 41 7.69 5.36 9.19
CA TYR A 41 9.05 5.41 9.70
C TYR A 41 9.00 6.04 11.08
N ASN A 42 9.63 5.38 12.04
CA ASN A 42 9.91 5.98 13.33
C ASN A 42 11.39 6.28 13.39
N GLY A 43 11.72 7.50 13.74
CA GLY A 43 13.09 7.99 13.81
C GLY A 43 13.27 8.95 14.96
N TRP A 44 14.43 9.58 14.96
CA TRP A 44 14.76 10.68 15.84
C TRP A 44 15.26 11.81 14.96
N ASP A 45 14.84 13.03 15.22
CA ASP A 45 15.34 14.22 14.54
C ASP A 45 16.77 14.56 14.99
N ASP A 46 17.36 15.60 14.40
CA ASP A 46 18.72 16.06 14.72
C ASP A 46 18.86 16.57 16.17
N GLU A 47 17.75 16.86 16.84
CA GLU A 47 17.69 17.30 18.24
C GLU A 47 17.49 16.12 19.21
N GLY A 48 17.31 14.91 18.69
CA GLY A 48 17.02 13.73 19.49
C GLY A 48 15.61 13.73 20.06
N ASN A 49 14.63 14.32 19.35
CA ASN A 49 13.21 14.09 19.61
C ASN A 49 12.68 12.96 18.72
N PRO A 50 11.72 12.14 19.20
CA PRO A 50 11.11 11.12 18.36
C PRO A 50 10.28 11.76 17.25
N GLU A 51 10.46 11.26 16.02
CA GLU A 51 9.70 11.69 14.84
C GLU A 51 9.02 10.48 14.19
N THR A 52 7.76 10.66 13.79
CA THR A 52 7.07 9.71 12.90
C THR A 52 6.89 10.36 11.54
N ALA A 53 7.52 9.77 10.53
CA ALA A 53 7.31 10.12 9.13
C ALA A 53 6.50 9.03 8.44
N TYR A 54 5.79 9.39 7.36
CA TYR A 54 5.13 8.40 6.51
C TYR A 54 5.37 8.70 5.04
N SER A 55 5.23 7.67 4.20
CA SER A 55 5.29 7.79 2.75
C SER A 55 4.18 6.98 2.10
N LEU A 56 3.60 7.55 1.05
CA LEU A 56 2.62 6.88 0.20
C LEU A 56 3.31 6.51 -1.12
N ILE A 57 3.27 5.24 -1.49
CA ILE A 57 3.86 4.74 -2.73
C ILE A 57 2.74 4.19 -3.61
N PHE A 58 2.74 4.62 -4.86
CA PHE A 58 1.68 4.37 -5.83
C PHE A 58 2.23 3.68 -7.09
N PRO A 59 1.37 3.00 -7.86
CA PRO A 59 1.69 2.60 -9.21
C PRO A 59 2.19 3.81 -9.98
N ASP A 60 3.33 3.61 -10.60
CA ASP A 60 4.00 4.61 -11.38
C ASP A 60 4.40 5.93 -10.65
N GLY A 61 4.47 5.92 -9.32
CA GLY A 61 4.95 7.06 -8.53
C GLY A 61 3.92 8.20 -8.35
N SER A 62 2.76 8.13 -9.00
CA SER A 62 1.64 9.03 -8.71
C SER A 62 0.31 8.46 -9.19
N ILE A 63 -0.68 8.45 -8.31
CA ILE A 63 -2.10 8.45 -8.69
C ILE A 63 -2.74 9.74 -8.17
N PRO A 64 -3.86 10.19 -8.76
CA PRO A 64 -4.63 11.29 -8.19
C PRO A 64 -4.97 11.00 -6.71
N SER A 65 -4.75 11.97 -5.83
CA SER A 65 -4.91 11.79 -4.37
C SER A 65 -6.30 11.25 -3.97
N HIS A 66 -7.36 11.65 -4.69
CA HIS A 66 -8.71 11.14 -4.48
C HIS A 66 -8.84 9.62 -4.73
N ARG A 67 -8.04 9.04 -5.65
CA ARG A 67 -8.01 7.59 -5.87
C ARG A 67 -7.32 6.87 -4.72
N GLY A 68 -6.20 7.40 -4.24
CA GLY A 68 -5.50 6.86 -3.08
C GLY A 68 -6.37 6.87 -1.81
N LEU A 69 -7.05 7.99 -1.55
CA LEU A 69 -8.02 8.11 -0.46
C LEU A 69 -9.20 7.16 -0.64
N GLY A 70 -9.72 7.01 -1.87
CA GLY A 70 -10.80 6.07 -2.17
C GLY A 70 -10.43 4.62 -1.87
N LEU A 71 -9.20 4.19 -2.21
CA LEU A 71 -8.69 2.85 -1.89
C LEU A 71 -8.63 2.63 -0.37
N ALA A 72 -8.05 3.57 0.37
CA ALA A 72 -7.96 3.49 1.83
C ALA A 72 -9.36 3.46 2.49
N GLN A 73 -10.28 4.30 2.01
CA GLN A 73 -11.66 4.35 2.52
C GLN A 73 -12.41 3.05 2.23
N TYR A 74 -12.29 2.49 1.03
CA TYR A 74 -12.91 1.21 0.69
C TYR A 74 -12.37 0.08 1.57
N ALA A 75 -11.05 0.00 1.75
CA ALA A 75 -10.41 -1.00 2.61
C ALA A 75 -10.91 -0.90 4.06
N LYS A 76 -10.94 0.32 4.62
CA LYS A 76 -11.49 0.60 5.95
C LYS A 76 -12.93 0.09 6.06
N THR A 77 -13.80 0.51 5.15
CA THR A 77 -15.23 0.16 5.20
C THR A 77 -15.45 -1.35 5.08
N LYS A 78 -14.67 -2.04 4.25
CA LYS A 78 -14.73 -3.51 4.14
C LYS A 78 -14.28 -4.20 5.43
N LEU A 79 -13.22 -3.72 6.07
CA LEU A 79 -12.77 -4.23 7.36
C LEU A 79 -13.82 -4.01 8.44
N GLU A 80 -14.42 -2.82 8.53
CA GLU A 80 -15.49 -2.52 9.48
C GLU A 80 -16.71 -3.43 9.26
N TYR A 81 -17.12 -3.66 8.00
CA TYR A 81 -18.23 -4.55 7.70
C TYR A 81 -17.95 -6.00 8.09
N ASN A 82 -16.75 -6.51 7.80
CA ASN A 82 -16.36 -7.86 8.18
C ASN A 82 -16.25 -8.04 9.70
N LEU A 83 -15.69 -7.04 10.41
CA LEU A 83 -15.62 -7.06 11.88
C LEU A 83 -17.00 -7.04 12.54
N LEU A 84 -17.98 -6.37 11.93
CA LEU A 84 -19.36 -6.37 12.39
C LEU A 84 -20.10 -7.66 12.03
N GLY A 85 -19.78 -8.27 10.88
CA GLY A 85 -20.33 -9.57 10.47
C GLY A 85 -19.84 -10.73 11.34
N ASP A 86 -18.58 -10.68 11.79
CA ASP A 86 -18.00 -11.69 12.70
C ASP A 86 -18.45 -11.51 14.17
N ALA A 87 -19.11 -10.40 14.53
CA ALA A 87 -19.60 -10.12 15.88
C ALA A 87 -21.02 -10.63 16.16
N ASP A 88 -21.71 -11.15 15.13
CA ASP A 88 -23.09 -11.66 15.20
C ASP A 88 -23.18 -13.21 15.12
N ASP A 89 -22.05 -13.94 15.12
CA ASP A 89 -21.94 -15.41 15.24
C ASP A 89 -21.44 -15.86 16.63
#